data_AF-A0A7C4R748-F1
#
_entry.id   AF-A0A7C4R748-F1
#
_cell.length_a   1.000
_cell.length_b   1.000
_cell.length_c   1.000
_cell.angle_alpha   90.00
_cell.angle_beta   90.00
_cell.angle_gamma   90.00
#
_symmetry.space_group_name_H-M   'P 1'
#
loop_
_entity.id
_entity.type
_entity.pdbx_description
1 polymer ?
#
loop_
_entity_poly.entity_id
_entity_poly.type
_entity_poly.pdbx_seq_one_letter_code
_entity_poly.pdbx_strand_id
1 'polypeptide(L)'
;MERIVVDFLKSTDVPHGVWNESVRMRAIYDHELGGKVLVVEYVTMNVGHPEFMAEAIERRTALLTLNSEGQVISAFRIHGSKFWDLINQRWAHAALISDQQAIATGKSFLNGIGYITGQVLSTELKEKLPNFYWHDLAGLEKPDTQGLTLCWVVRFEQACRPGHYFEVWIEAYTGVVVGGMQCR
;
A
#
# COMPACT_ATOMS: atom_id res chain seq x y z
N MET A 1 -13.68 25.41 -9.08
CA MET A 1 -12.84 24.28 -8.62
C MET A 1 -13.51 23.54 -7.48
N GLU A 2 -13.74 24.21 -6.35
CA GLU A 2 -14.39 23.60 -5.17
C GLU A 2 -15.72 22.90 -5.48
N ARG A 3 -16.59 23.57 -6.25
CA ARG A 3 -17.85 22.97 -6.73
C ARG A 3 -17.65 21.67 -7.52
N ILE A 4 -16.63 21.58 -8.37
CA ILE A 4 -16.31 20.37 -9.15
C ILE A 4 -15.94 19.22 -8.20
N VAL A 5 -15.13 19.52 -7.18
CA VAL A 5 -14.74 18.54 -6.15
C VAL A 5 -15.96 18.09 -5.37
N VAL A 6 -16.81 19.02 -4.91
CA VAL A 6 -18.02 18.68 -4.15
C VAL A 6 -18.97 17.82 -4.99
N ASP A 7 -19.26 18.24 -6.22
CA ASP A 7 -20.16 17.53 -7.13
C ASP A 7 -19.62 16.13 -7.45
N PHE A 8 -18.30 15.98 -7.64
CA PHE A 8 -17.66 14.67 -7.79
C PHE A 8 -17.78 13.81 -6.52
N LEU A 9 -17.42 14.34 -5.34
CA LEU A 9 -17.48 13.55 -4.10
C LEU A 9 -18.92 13.10 -3.77
N LYS A 10 -19.93 13.89 -4.14
CA LYS A 10 -21.35 13.50 -4.03
C LYS A 10 -21.71 12.25 -4.86
N SER A 11 -20.98 11.96 -5.94
CA SER A 11 -21.20 10.76 -6.75
C SER A 11 -20.41 9.54 -6.28
N THR A 12 -19.77 9.59 -5.11
CA THR A 12 -18.94 8.50 -4.53
C THR A 12 -19.57 7.90 -3.27
N ASP A 13 -18.84 7.07 -2.53
CA ASP A 13 -19.23 6.57 -1.20
C ASP A 13 -19.11 7.60 -0.07
N VAL A 14 -18.49 8.76 -0.31
CA VAL A 14 -18.29 9.79 0.72
C VAL A 14 -19.58 10.24 1.42
N PRO A 15 -20.72 10.46 0.74
CA PRO A 15 -21.96 10.87 1.39
C PRO A 15 -22.53 9.86 2.39
N HIS A 16 -22.15 8.57 2.30
CA HIS A 16 -22.62 7.55 3.23
C HIS A 16 -22.13 7.79 4.67
N GLY A 17 -20.98 8.45 4.84
CA GLY A 17 -20.43 8.80 6.15
C GLY A 17 -20.86 10.19 6.62
N VAL A 18 -22.14 10.56 6.46
CA VAL A 18 -22.73 11.85 6.89
C VAL A 18 -21.76 13.02 6.67
N TRP A 19 -21.60 13.41 5.41
CA TRP A 19 -20.73 14.50 5.00
C TRP A 19 -21.55 15.79 4.82
N ASN A 20 -21.09 16.89 5.43
CA ASN A 20 -21.74 18.20 5.36
C ASN A 20 -21.34 19.03 4.12
N GLU A 21 -20.83 18.38 3.08
CA GLU A 21 -20.37 19.01 1.83
C GLU A 21 -19.16 19.95 2.01
N SER A 22 -18.54 19.99 3.20
CA SER A 22 -17.35 20.81 3.43
C SER A 22 -16.12 20.16 2.78
N VAL A 23 -15.39 20.97 2.02
CA VAL A 23 -14.09 20.63 1.43
C VAL A 23 -13.12 21.77 1.67
N ARG A 24 -11.84 21.42 1.82
CA ARG A 24 -10.75 22.38 1.90
C ARG A 24 -9.68 22.00 0.89
N MET A 25 -9.43 22.90 -0.04
CA MET A 25 -8.29 22.80 -0.96
C MET A 25 -6.99 23.00 -0.19
N ARG A 26 -6.15 21.96 -0.10
CA ARG A 26 -4.85 22.04 0.56
C ARG A 26 -3.73 22.45 -0.38
N ALA A 27 -3.75 21.89 -1.59
CA ALA A 27 -2.80 22.22 -2.62
C ALA A 27 -3.41 22.04 -4.01
N ILE A 28 -2.88 22.79 -4.97
CA ILE A 28 -3.22 22.70 -6.39
C ILE A 28 -1.91 22.73 -7.15
N TYR A 29 -1.69 21.73 -7.99
CA TYR A 29 -0.52 21.63 -8.86
C TYR A 29 -0.99 21.57 -10.31
N ASP A 30 -0.24 22.21 -11.20
CA ASP A 30 -0.47 22.05 -12.63
C ASP A 30 0.12 20.71 -13.08
N HIS A 31 -0.64 19.97 -13.88
CA HIS A 31 -0.20 18.70 -14.46
C HIS A 31 0.45 18.98 -15.82
N GLU A 32 1.58 18.34 -16.12
CA GLU A 32 2.38 18.60 -17.34
C GLU A 32 1.58 18.46 -18.65
N LEU A 33 0.54 17.61 -18.65
CA LEU A 33 -0.37 17.40 -19.77
C LEU A 33 -1.56 18.39 -19.83
N GLY A 34 -1.47 19.55 -19.17
CA GLY A 34 -2.49 20.60 -19.22
C GLY A 34 -3.68 20.43 -18.26
N GLY A 35 -3.55 19.54 -17.28
CA GLY A 35 -4.55 19.29 -16.23
C GLY A 35 -4.20 19.91 -14.88
N LYS A 36 -4.88 19.48 -13.81
CA LYS A 36 -4.56 19.89 -12.42
C LYS A 36 -4.59 18.71 -11.47
N VAL A 37 -3.66 18.66 -10.52
CA VAL A 37 -3.69 17.75 -9.38
C VAL A 37 -4.10 18.54 -8.14
N LEU A 38 -5.15 18.07 -7.47
CA LEU A 38 -5.72 18.69 -6.29
C LEU A 38 -5.48 17.79 -5.07
N VAL A 39 -5.00 18.39 -3.98
CA VAL A 39 -5.04 17.76 -2.66
C VAL A 39 -6.18 18.41 -1.88
N VAL A 40 -7.17 17.62 -1.52
CA VAL A 40 -8.41 18.07 -0.88
C VAL A 40 -8.57 17.39 0.46
N GLU A 41 -9.04 18.13 1.45
CA GLU A 41 -9.50 17.58 2.71
C GLU A 41 -11.01 17.73 2.81
N TYR A 42 -11.67 16.75 3.41
CA TYR A 42 -13.09 16.80 3.72
C TYR A 42 -13.35 16.05 5.03
N VAL A 43 -14.53 16.27 5.61
CA VAL A 43 -14.89 15.76 6.93
C VAL A 43 -16.10 14.86 6.81
N THR A 44 -15.97 13.59 7.20
CA THR A 44 -17.11 12.67 7.32
C THR A 44 -17.44 12.47 8.80
N MET A 45 -18.72 12.25 9.11
CA MET A 45 -19.18 11.83 10.42
C MET A 45 -19.67 10.39 10.34
N ASN A 46 -19.01 9.46 11.04
CA ASN A 46 -19.56 8.12 11.16
C ASN A 46 -20.69 8.13 12.19
N VAL A 47 -21.87 7.67 11.79
CA VAL A 47 -22.98 7.40 12.73
C VAL A 47 -22.57 6.15 13.51
N GLY A 48 -22.29 6.32 14.81
CA GLY A 48 -21.94 5.21 15.68
C GLY A 48 -23.00 4.10 15.67
N HIS A 49 -22.55 2.88 15.96
CA HIS A 49 -23.43 1.72 16.17
C HIS A 49 -24.53 2.08 17.20
N PRO A 50 -25.79 1.60 17.06
CA PRO A 50 -26.90 1.98 17.94
C PRO A 50 -26.65 1.79 19.44
N GLU A 51 -25.72 0.93 19.82
CA GLU A 51 -25.35 0.63 21.22
C GLU A 51 -24.14 1.44 21.73
N PHE A 52 -23.43 2.15 20.85
CA PHE A 52 -22.30 3.03 21.18
C PHE A 52 -22.38 4.29 20.31
N MET A 53 -23.01 5.35 20.83
CA MET A 53 -22.95 6.68 20.23
C MET A 53 -21.55 7.28 20.44
N ALA A 54 -20.63 6.96 19.53
CA ALA A 54 -19.45 7.75 19.28
C ALA A 54 -19.54 8.28 17.85
N GLU A 55 -19.96 9.54 17.69
CA GLU A 55 -19.81 10.24 16.43
C GLU A 55 -18.33 10.48 16.18
N ALA A 56 -17.73 9.70 15.29
CA ALA A 56 -16.34 9.92 14.89
C ALA A 56 -16.33 10.97 13.77
N ILE A 57 -15.84 12.17 14.08
CA ILE A 57 -15.49 13.18 13.08
C ILE A 57 -14.17 12.75 12.45
N GLU A 58 -14.25 12.28 11.22
CA GLU A 58 -13.09 11.80 10.47
C GLU A 58 -12.66 12.84 9.45
N ARG A 59 -11.45 13.38 9.62
CA ARG A 59 -10.80 14.18 8.58
C ARG A 59 -10.16 13.25 7.56
N ARG A 60 -10.52 13.40 6.30
CA ARG A 60 -10.06 12.58 5.19
C ARG A 60 -9.30 13.47 4.20
N THR A 61 -8.23 12.92 3.64
CA THR A 61 -7.48 13.56 2.54
C THR A 61 -7.70 12.76 1.27
N ALA A 62 -7.99 13.44 0.16
CA ALA A 62 -8.04 12.85 -1.16
C ALA A 62 -7.16 13.62 -2.16
N LEU A 63 -6.65 12.88 -3.14
CA LEU A 63 -5.91 13.39 -4.28
C LEU A 63 -6.76 13.20 -5.53
N LEU A 64 -7.09 14.29 -6.23
CA LEU A 64 -7.89 14.27 -7.44
C LEU A 64 -7.05 14.80 -8.60
N THR A 65 -7.13 14.14 -9.76
CA THR A 65 -6.54 14.63 -11.00
C THR A 65 -7.65 15.05 -11.96
N LEU A 66 -7.51 16.25 -12.49
CA LEU A 66 -8.40 16.82 -13.50
C LEU A 66 -7.66 16.89 -14.82
N ASN A 67 -8.34 16.57 -15.92
CA ASN A 67 -7.85 16.86 -17.26
C ASN A 67 -7.97 18.37 -17.60
N SER A 68 -7.55 18.75 -18.80
CA SER A 68 -7.63 20.14 -19.29
C SER A 68 -9.07 20.68 -19.41
N GLU A 69 -10.07 19.80 -19.46
CA GLU A 69 -11.49 20.15 -19.50
C GLU A 69 -12.10 20.32 -18.09
N GLY A 70 -11.32 20.07 -17.03
CA GLY A 70 -11.79 20.12 -15.66
C GLY A 70 -12.60 18.91 -15.21
N GLN A 71 -12.54 17.79 -15.94
CA GLN A 71 -13.15 16.51 -15.54
C GLN A 71 -12.21 15.73 -14.63
N VAL A 72 -12.75 15.12 -13.57
CA VAL A 72 -11.99 14.25 -12.67
C VAL A 72 -11.70 12.93 -13.39
N ILE A 73 -10.42 12.67 -13.68
CA ILE A 73 -9.95 11.47 -14.38
C ILE A 73 -9.31 10.44 -13.44
N SER A 74 -8.92 10.86 -12.23
CA SER A 74 -8.52 9.95 -11.15
C SER A 74 -8.82 10.59 -9.80
N ALA A 75 -9.16 9.77 -8.80
CA ALA A 75 -9.42 10.25 -7.45
C ALA A 75 -9.12 9.16 -6.43
N PHE A 76 -8.26 9.47 -5.46
CA PHE A 76 -7.83 8.54 -4.42
C PHE A 76 -7.97 9.16 -3.04
N ARG A 77 -8.70 8.50 -2.16
CA ARG A 77 -8.74 8.82 -0.72
C ARG A 77 -7.58 8.09 -0.03
N ILE A 78 -6.80 8.83 0.75
CA ILE A 78 -5.62 8.32 1.45
C ILE A 78 -6.04 7.77 2.83
N HIS A 79 -5.61 6.55 3.15
CA HIS A 79 -5.77 5.90 4.45
C HIS A 79 -4.44 5.31 4.91
N GLY A 80 -3.63 6.10 5.62
CA GLY A 80 -2.28 5.68 5.99
C GLY A 80 -1.45 5.36 4.74
N SER A 81 -0.99 4.11 4.60
CA SER A 81 -0.26 3.61 3.43
C SER A 81 -1.13 3.07 2.29
N LYS A 82 -2.47 3.06 2.46
CA LYS A 82 -3.41 2.53 1.48
C LYS A 82 -4.17 3.64 0.76
N PHE A 83 -4.60 3.35 -0.45
CA PHE A 83 -5.40 4.26 -1.27
C PHE A 83 -6.75 3.61 -1.59
N TRP A 84 -7.83 4.36 -1.39
CA TRP A 84 -9.17 3.98 -1.84
C TRP A 84 -9.48 4.74 -3.13
N ASP A 85 -9.67 4.02 -4.22
CA ASP A 85 -10.07 4.57 -5.50
C ASP A 85 -11.54 5.03 -5.42
N LEU A 86 -11.74 6.34 -5.44
CA LEU A 86 -13.05 6.97 -5.31
C LEU A 86 -13.89 6.84 -6.59
N ILE A 87 -13.26 6.61 -7.76
CA ILE A 87 -13.98 6.41 -9.01
C ILE A 87 -14.47 4.96 -9.10
N ASN A 88 -13.56 4.02 -8.88
CA ASN A 88 -13.85 2.59 -9.02
C ASN A 88 -14.39 1.93 -7.75
N GLN A 89 -14.48 2.68 -6.64
CA GLN A 89 -15.03 2.22 -5.36
C GLN A 89 -14.38 0.91 -4.86
N ARG A 90 -13.05 0.89 -4.90
CA ARG A 90 -12.22 -0.26 -4.50
C ARG A 90 -10.90 0.20 -3.88
N TRP A 91 -10.27 -0.67 -3.12
CA TRP A 91 -8.89 -0.43 -2.69
C TRP A 91 -7.98 -0.42 -3.92
N ALA A 92 -7.30 0.71 -4.14
CA ALA A 92 -6.21 0.80 -5.09
C ALA A 92 -5.01 0.13 -4.42
N HIS A 93 -4.71 -1.08 -4.88
CA HIS A 93 -3.44 -1.70 -4.58
C HIS A 93 -2.36 -0.95 -5.36
N ALA A 94 -1.22 -0.66 -4.71
CA ALA A 94 -0.01 -0.38 -5.48
C ALA A 94 0.19 -1.54 -6.47
N ALA A 95 0.73 -1.29 -7.66
CA ALA A 95 1.07 -2.39 -8.55
C ALA A 95 1.95 -3.37 -7.77
N LEU A 96 1.67 -4.68 -7.88
CA LEU A 96 2.55 -5.70 -7.30
C LEU A 96 3.96 -5.42 -7.80
N ILE A 97 4.94 -5.46 -6.90
CA ILE A 97 6.34 -5.48 -7.34
C ILE A 97 6.51 -6.69 -8.27
N SER A 98 7.31 -6.53 -9.32
CA SER A 98 7.66 -7.63 -10.21
C SER A 98 8.45 -8.73 -9.47
N ASP A 99 8.47 -9.92 -10.04
CA ASP A 99 9.32 -11.02 -9.59
C ASP A 99 10.81 -10.60 -9.55
N GLN A 100 11.27 -9.84 -10.54
CA GLN A 100 12.64 -9.32 -10.59
C GLN A 100 12.93 -8.33 -9.45
N GLN A 101 11.99 -7.45 -9.12
CA GLN A 101 12.11 -6.56 -7.97
C GLN A 101 12.14 -7.35 -6.66
N ALA A 102 11.28 -8.36 -6.50
CA ALA A 102 11.29 -9.23 -5.34
C ALA A 102 12.64 -9.98 -5.20
N ILE A 103 13.18 -10.52 -6.29
CA ILE A 103 14.50 -11.17 -6.31
C ILE A 103 15.60 -10.19 -5.87
N ALA A 104 15.61 -8.98 -6.43
CA ALA A 104 16.59 -7.95 -6.08
C ALA A 104 16.49 -7.55 -4.60
N THR A 105 15.28 -7.34 -4.08
CA THR A 105 15.02 -7.06 -2.67
C THR A 105 15.51 -8.18 -1.77
N GLY A 106 15.14 -9.43 -2.04
CA GLY A 106 15.53 -10.57 -1.21
C GLY A 106 17.04 -10.76 -1.17
N LYS A 107 17.71 -10.60 -2.33
CA LYS A 107 19.16 -10.66 -2.43
C LYS A 107 19.85 -9.52 -1.67
N SER A 108 19.38 -8.29 -1.83
CA SER A 108 19.92 -7.12 -1.12
C SER A 108 19.75 -7.27 0.39
N PHE A 109 18.59 -7.73 0.85
CA PHE A 109 18.30 -7.94 2.26
C PHE A 109 19.22 -8.99 2.87
N LEU A 110 19.32 -10.18 2.28
CA LEU A 110 20.19 -11.27 2.78
C LEU A 110 21.66 -10.85 2.81
N ASN A 111 22.15 -10.18 1.76
CA ASN A 111 23.51 -9.64 1.74
C ASN A 111 23.72 -8.62 2.87
N GLY A 112 22.73 -7.77 3.14
CA GLY A 112 22.77 -6.77 4.21
C GLY A 112 22.88 -7.37 5.62
N ILE A 113 22.34 -8.57 5.82
CA ILE A 113 22.46 -9.32 7.07
C ILE A 113 23.57 -10.40 7.03
N GLY A 114 24.50 -10.31 6.07
CA GLY A 114 25.72 -11.13 6.01
C GLY A 114 25.58 -12.51 5.35
N TYR A 115 24.45 -12.81 4.70
CA TYR A 115 24.24 -14.07 3.99
C TYR A 115 24.51 -13.93 2.49
N ILE A 116 25.33 -14.84 1.95
CA ILE A 116 25.70 -14.85 0.53
C ILE A 116 24.75 -15.76 -0.25
N THR A 117 23.98 -15.16 -1.15
CA THR A 117 23.04 -15.87 -2.02
C THR A 117 23.69 -16.36 -3.32
N GLY A 118 23.33 -17.59 -3.71
CA GLY A 118 23.64 -18.18 -5.01
C GLY A 118 22.56 -17.88 -6.05
N GLN A 119 22.24 -18.89 -6.88
CA GLN A 119 21.20 -18.80 -7.90
C GLN A 119 19.79 -18.74 -7.28
N VAL A 120 18.85 -18.15 -8.02
CA VAL A 120 17.42 -18.18 -7.67
C VAL A 120 16.87 -19.57 -8.01
N LEU A 121 16.28 -20.25 -7.03
CA LEU A 121 15.71 -21.58 -7.18
C LEU A 121 14.22 -21.52 -7.54
N SER A 122 13.47 -20.57 -6.96
CA SER A 122 12.05 -20.39 -7.26
C SER A 122 11.55 -19.02 -6.82
N THR A 123 10.49 -18.55 -7.49
CA THR A 123 9.76 -17.32 -7.16
C THR A 123 8.27 -17.62 -7.28
N GLU A 124 7.49 -17.37 -6.22
CA GLU A 124 6.05 -17.64 -6.22
C GLU A 124 5.27 -16.58 -5.42
N LEU A 125 4.05 -16.24 -5.86
CA LEU A 125 3.13 -15.40 -5.09
C LEU A 125 2.26 -16.29 -4.20
N LYS A 126 2.28 -16.05 -2.88
CA LYS A 126 1.47 -16.78 -1.89
C LYS A 126 1.06 -15.89 -0.74
N GLU A 127 -0.12 -16.16 -0.19
CA GLU A 127 -0.49 -15.60 1.10
C GLU A 127 0.30 -16.28 2.22
N LYS A 128 0.89 -15.47 3.09
CA LYS A 128 1.68 -15.90 4.25
C LYS A 128 1.26 -15.10 5.47
N LEU A 129 1.28 -15.75 6.63
CA LEU A 129 1.29 -15.04 7.90
C LEU A 129 2.77 -14.64 8.19
N PRO A 130 3.09 -13.34 8.34
CA PRO A 130 4.45 -12.90 8.68
C PRO A 130 5.02 -13.67 9.87
N ASN A 131 6.26 -14.16 9.73
CA ASN A 131 6.95 -14.90 10.80
C ASN A 131 8.21 -14.19 11.32
N PHE A 132 8.62 -13.09 10.68
CA PHE A 132 9.76 -12.25 11.07
C PHE A 132 11.09 -12.98 11.31
N TYR A 133 11.26 -14.21 10.79
CA TYR A 133 12.41 -15.08 11.05
C TYR A 133 13.75 -14.36 10.88
N TRP A 134 13.91 -13.66 9.76
CA TRP A 134 15.15 -12.95 9.46
C TRP A 134 15.38 -11.72 10.32
N HIS A 135 14.32 -11.03 10.75
CA HIS A 135 14.43 -9.86 11.61
C HIS A 135 14.88 -10.26 13.01
N ASP A 136 14.29 -11.34 13.55
CA ASP A 136 14.70 -11.91 14.83
C ASP A 136 16.16 -12.39 14.79
N LEU A 137 16.57 -13.04 13.69
CA LEU A 137 17.94 -13.54 13.52
C LEU A 137 18.97 -12.40 13.44
N ALA A 138 18.62 -11.28 12.79
CA ALA A 138 19.50 -10.15 12.58
C ALA A 138 19.38 -9.03 13.64
N GLY A 139 18.46 -9.15 14.59
CA GLY A 139 18.19 -8.10 15.59
C GLY A 139 17.60 -6.82 14.99
N LEU A 140 16.81 -6.93 13.92
CA LEU A 140 16.20 -5.79 13.22
C LEU A 140 14.80 -5.46 13.78
N GLU A 141 14.39 -4.21 13.63
CA GLU A 141 13.02 -3.78 13.93
C GLU A 141 12.01 -4.50 13.02
N LYS A 142 10.90 -4.96 13.59
CA LYS A 142 9.86 -5.68 12.86
C LYS A 142 8.96 -4.69 12.11
N PRO A 143 8.68 -4.93 10.82
CA PRO A 143 7.76 -4.08 10.10
C PRO A 143 6.34 -4.20 10.66
N ASP A 144 5.59 -3.09 10.64
CA ASP A 144 4.19 -3.05 11.08
C ASP A 144 3.27 -3.72 10.05
N THR A 145 3.28 -5.06 10.07
CA THR A 145 2.44 -5.91 9.22
C THR A 145 1.64 -6.87 10.10
N GLN A 146 0.32 -6.89 9.92
CA GLN A 146 -0.59 -7.75 10.69
C GLN A 146 -1.43 -8.63 9.77
N GLY A 147 -1.63 -9.90 10.17
CA GLY A 147 -2.51 -10.84 9.48
C GLY A 147 -1.92 -11.46 8.21
N LEU A 148 -2.77 -12.21 7.49
CA LEU A 148 -2.41 -12.82 6.21
C LEU A 148 -2.06 -11.74 5.18
N THR A 149 -0.91 -11.90 4.54
CA THR A 149 -0.33 -10.93 3.63
C THR A 149 0.11 -11.62 2.34
N LEU A 150 -0.22 -11.05 1.19
CA LEU A 150 0.26 -11.53 -0.11
C LEU A 150 1.76 -11.24 -0.25
N CYS A 151 2.55 -12.29 -0.42
CA CYS A 151 4.00 -12.20 -0.47
C CYS A 151 4.56 -12.84 -1.74
N TRP A 152 5.63 -12.26 -2.26
CA TRP A 152 6.60 -13.00 -3.05
C TRP A 152 7.44 -13.89 -2.13
N VAL A 153 7.41 -15.19 -2.36
CA VAL A 153 8.27 -16.17 -1.71
C VAL A 153 9.41 -16.49 -2.68
N VAL A 154 10.61 -16.05 -2.34
CA VAL A 154 11.80 -16.21 -3.17
C VAL A 154 12.75 -17.18 -2.48
N ARG A 155 13.20 -18.21 -3.21
CA ARG A 155 14.24 -19.13 -2.75
C ARG A 155 15.55 -18.88 -3.46
N PHE A 156 16.61 -18.70 -2.68
CA PHE A 156 17.98 -18.58 -3.15
C PHE A 156 18.78 -19.79 -2.68
N GLU A 157 19.61 -20.36 -3.54
CA GLU A 157 20.61 -21.33 -3.09
C GLU A 157 21.60 -20.66 -2.12
N GLN A 158 22.08 -21.40 -1.11
CA GLN A 158 23.15 -20.92 -0.25
C GLN A 158 24.48 -21.04 -1.00
N ALA A 159 25.17 -19.93 -1.26
CA ALA A 159 26.36 -19.92 -2.13
C ALA A 159 27.47 -20.88 -1.67
N CYS A 160 27.62 -21.06 -0.36
CA CYS A 160 28.65 -21.92 0.23
C CYS A 160 28.14 -23.33 0.62
N ARG A 161 26.86 -23.64 0.38
CA ARG A 161 26.23 -24.92 0.76
C ARG A 161 25.26 -25.39 -0.35
N PRO A 162 25.78 -25.99 -1.44
CA PRO A 162 24.96 -26.47 -2.53
C PRO A 162 23.85 -27.42 -2.06
N GLY A 163 22.65 -27.28 -2.64
CA GLY A 163 21.46 -28.03 -2.24
C GLY A 163 20.75 -27.50 -0.97
N HIS A 164 21.33 -26.54 -0.26
CA HIS A 164 20.64 -25.78 0.78
C HIS A 164 20.12 -24.45 0.23
N TYR A 165 19.08 -23.88 0.85
CA TYR A 165 18.46 -22.63 0.41
C TYR A 165 18.11 -21.68 1.55
N PHE A 166 18.05 -20.41 1.20
CA PHE A 166 17.38 -19.35 1.94
C PHE A 166 16.02 -19.07 1.28
N GLU A 167 14.97 -18.93 2.08
CA GLU A 167 13.64 -18.51 1.65
C GLU A 167 13.34 -17.13 2.26
N VAL A 168 12.95 -16.18 1.44
CA VAL A 168 12.60 -14.81 1.85
C VAL A 168 11.17 -14.51 1.43
N TRP A 169 10.36 -14.00 2.35
CA TRP A 169 8.98 -13.57 2.10
C TRP A 169 8.94 -12.05 2.04
N ILE A 170 8.51 -11.53 0.90
CA ILE A 170 8.55 -10.10 0.58
C ILE A 170 7.12 -9.66 0.31
N GLU A 171 6.61 -8.71 1.08
CA GLU A 171 5.27 -8.17 0.92
C GLU A 171 5.11 -7.59 -0.49
N ALA A 172 4.08 -8.04 -1.21
CA ALA A 172 4.03 -7.91 -2.66
C ALA A 172 3.73 -6.50 -3.17
N TYR A 173 3.30 -5.58 -2.30
CA TYR A 173 2.93 -4.20 -2.67
C TYR A 173 4.00 -3.17 -2.29
N THR A 174 4.78 -3.47 -1.25
CA THR A 174 5.73 -2.55 -0.61
C THR A 174 7.17 -2.99 -0.78
N GLY A 175 7.41 -4.28 -1.07
CA GLY A 175 8.76 -4.82 -1.12
C GLY A 175 9.41 -5.00 0.26
N VAL A 176 8.66 -4.89 1.35
CA VAL A 176 9.19 -5.10 2.70
C VAL A 176 9.38 -6.60 2.96
N VAL A 177 10.53 -6.99 3.52
CA VAL A 177 10.72 -8.38 3.97
C VAL A 177 9.90 -8.60 5.24
N VAL A 178 9.05 -9.63 5.25
CA VAL A 178 8.13 -9.92 6.36
C VAL A 178 8.33 -11.31 6.98
N GLY A 179 9.22 -12.11 6.40
CA GLY A 179 9.49 -13.44 6.92
C GLY A 179 10.39 -14.27 6.03
N GLY A 180 10.44 -15.56 6.33
CA GLY A 180 11.21 -16.53 5.58
C GLY A 180 11.70 -17.68 6.46
N MET A 181 12.70 -18.40 5.96
CA MET A 181 13.38 -19.47 6.67
C MET A 181 14.68 -19.82 5.94
N GLN A 182 15.53 -20.62 6.58
CA GLN A 182 16.58 -21.36 5.89
C GLN A 182 16.35 -22.85 6.09
N CYS A 183 16.65 -23.67 5.08
CA CYS A 183 16.71 -25.11 5.34
C CYS A 183 17.94 -25.44 6.20
N ARG A 184 17.83 -26.48 7.02
CA ARG A 184 18.93 -26.94 7.87
C ARG A 184 19.90 -27.79 7.07
#